data_AF-A0A1Q2D299-F1
#
_entry.id   AF-A0A1Q2D299-F1
#
_cell.length_a   1.000
_cell.length_b   1.000
_cell.length_c   1.000
_cell.angle_alpha   90.00
_cell.angle_beta   90.00
_cell.angle_gamma   90.00
#
_symmetry.space_group_name_H-M   'P 1'
#
loop_
_entity.id
_entity.type
_entity.pdbx_description
1 polymer ?
#
loop_
_entity_poly.entity_id
_entity_poly.type
_entity_poly.pdbx_seq_one_letter_code
_entity_poly.pdbx_strand_id
1 'polypeptide(L)' 'MRPTTISFDEEGEADATREALEAAGHYVETGRERFLGEDDDEEVVFLILTDADARAARAMVVGDGFVIG' A
#
# COMPACT_ATOMS: atom_id res chain seq x y z
N MET A 1 3.98 17.99 1.21
CA MET A 1 3.77 16.94 0.20
C MET A 1 2.41 16.32 0.46
N ARG A 2 1.68 15.93 -0.59
CA ARG A 2 0.56 14.98 -0.42
C ARG A 2 1.19 13.59 -0.44
N PRO A 3 1.05 12.77 0.61
CA PRO A 3 1.58 11.42 0.60
C PRO A 3 0.87 10.59 -0.48
N THR A 4 1.59 9.65 -1.08
CA THR A 4 1.01 8.64 -1.97
C THR A 4 0.54 7.48 -1.09
N THR A 5 -0.65 6.97 -1.36
CA THR A 5 -1.21 5.79 -0.68
C THR A 5 -1.26 4.62 -1.64
N ILE A 6 -0.91 3.43 -1.17
CA ILE A 6 -1.03 2.17 -1.91
C ILE A 6 -1.88 1.22 -1.08
N SER A 7 -2.90 0.61 -1.68
CA SER A 7 -3.74 -0.40 -1.04
C SER A 7 -3.48 -1.79 -1.61
N PHE A 8 -3.55 -2.81 -0.76
CA PHE A 8 -3.39 -4.22 -1.09
C PHE A 8 -4.45 -5.05 -0.37
N ASP A 9 -4.89 -6.12 -1.01
CA ASP A 9 -5.76 -7.12 -0.40
C ASP A 9 -4.92 -8.26 0.24
N GLU A 10 -3.65 -8.37 -0.14
CA GLU A 10 -2.72 -9.38 0.36
C GLU A 10 -1.61 -8.75 1.21
N GLU A 11 -1.43 -9.26 2.44
CA GLU A 11 -0.40 -8.79 3.39
C GLU A 11 1.03 -8.94 2.82
N GLY A 12 1.30 -10.06 2.13
CA GLY A 12 2.63 -10.35 1.59
C GLY A 12 3.05 -9.37 0.48
N GLU A 13 2.10 -8.90 -0.32
CA GLU A 13 2.36 -7.90 -1.37
C GLU A 13 2.60 -6.51 -0.77
N ALA A 14 1.85 -6.16 0.27
CA ALA A 14 2.06 -4.94 1.03
C ALA A 14 3.45 -4.93 1.70
N ASP A 15 3.84 -6.03 2.35
CA ASP A 15 5.15 -6.16 2.98
C ASP A 15 6.29 -6.08 1.97
N ALA A 16 6.18 -6.79 0.84
CA ALA A 16 7.20 -6.74 -0.22
C ALA A 16 7.34 -5.33 -0.83
N THR A 17 6.21 -4.63 -1.04
CA THR A 17 6.23 -3.25 -1.53
C THR A 17 6.80 -2.27 -0.49
N ARG A 18 6.49 -2.46 0.79
CA ARG A 18 7.08 -1.68 1.90
C ARG A 18 8.60 -1.83 1.89
N GLU A 19 9.11 -3.05 1.83
CA GLU A 19 10.55 -3.32 1.79
C GLU A 19 11.23 -2.67 0.58
N ALA A 20 10.58 -2.71 -0.60
CA ALA A 20 11.10 -2.06 -1.81
C ALA A 20 11.19 -0.53 -1.67
N LEU A 21 10.17 0.11 -1.10
CA LEU A 21 10.12 1.56 -0.86
C LEU A 21 11.15 1.99 0.19
N GLU A 22 11.25 1.27 1.30
CA GLU A 22 12.25 1.53 2.35
C GLU A 22 13.68 1.36 1.81
N ALA A 23 13.94 0.32 1.01
CA ALA A 23 15.25 0.10 0.38
C ALA A 23 15.64 1.19 -0.62
N ALA A 24 14.65 1.82 -1.25
CA ALA A 24 14.84 3.00 -2.10
C ALA A 24 15.03 4.31 -1.32
N GLY A 25 14.90 4.28 0.01
CA GLY A 25 15.11 5.44 0.89
C GLY A 25 13.86 6.30 1.09
N HIS A 26 12.68 5.80 0.72
CA HIS A 26 11.42 6.50 0.96
C HIS A 26 10.94 6.31 2.39
N TYR A 27 10.24 7.32 2.90
CA TYR A 27 9.47 7.17 4.12
C TYR A 27 8.28 6.25 3.84
N VAL A 28 8.00 5.34 4.77
CA VAL A 28 6.88 4.41 4.70
C VAL A 28 6.17 4.33 6.05
N GLU A 29 4.84 4.39 6.02
CA GLU A 29 3.95 4.09 7.14
C GLU A 29 2.91 3.07 6.69
N THR A 30 2.71 2.01 7.47
CA THR A 30 1.75 0.95 7.14
C THR A 30 0.52 1.02 8.04
N GLY A 31 -0.64 0.81 7.44
CA GLY A 31 -1.93 0.65 8.12
C GLY A 31 -2.63 -0.63 7.70
N ARG A 32 -3.62 -1.03 8.50
CA ARG A 32 -4.57 -2.10 8.15
C ARG A 32 -5.96 -1.65 8.50
N GLU A 33 -6.90 -1.80 7.58
CA GLU A 33 -8.31 -1.50 7.80
C GLU A 33 -9.14 -2.75 7.55
N ARG A 34 -10.13 -2.98 8.43
CA ARG A 34 -11.11 -4.05 8.27
C ARG A 34 -12.41 -3.42 7.82
N PHE A 35 -12.90 -3.88 6.68
CA PHE A 35 -14.20 -3.50 6.15
C PHE A 35 -15.18 -4.65 6.35
N LEU A 36 -16.38 -4.32 6.82
CA LEU A 36 -17.51 -5.24 6.77
C LEU A 36 -18.18 -5.02 5.42
N GLY A 37 -18.12 -6.01 4.52
CA GLY A 37 -18.81 -5.97 3.24
C GLY A 37 -20.34 -5.94 3.41
N GLU A 38 -21.06 -5.52 2.37
CA GLU A 38 -22.53 -5.51 2.37
C GLU A 38 -23.17 -6.89 2.58
N ASP A 39 -22.41 -7.97 2.32
CA ASP A 39 -22.85 -9.37 2.44
C ASP A 39 -22.29 -10.10 3.68
N ASP A 40 -21.86 -9.37 4.73
CA ASP A 40 -21.19 -9.90 5.94
C ASP A 40 -19.81 -10.55 5.70
N ASP A 41 -19.23 -10.39 4.50
CA ASP A 41 -17.85 -10.78 4.22
C ASP A 41 -16.88 -9.74 4.84
N GLU A 42 -16.04 -10.18 5.79
CA GLU A 42 -14.96 -9.34 6.34
C GLU A 42 -13.80 -9.28 5.33
N GLU A 43 -13.51 -8.08 4.83
CA GLU A 43 -12.35 -7.82 3.96
C GLU A 43 -11.28 -7.04 4.73
N VAL A 44 -10.01 -7.42 4.57
CA VAL A 44 -8.87 -6.74 5.20
C VAL A 44 -8.06 -6.08 4.10
N VAL A 45 -7.92 -4.77 4.17
CA VAL A 45 -7.09 -4.00 3.25
C VAL A 45 -5.85 -3.51 3.99
N PHE A 46 -4.70 -3.71 3.37
CA PHE A 46 -3.40 -3.25 3.83
C PHE A 46 -3.04 -1.95 3.12
N LEU A 47 -2.64 -0.94 3.87
CA LEU A 47 -2.35 0.39 3.35
C LEU A 47 -0.88 0.73 3.57
N ILE A 48 -0.26 1.33 2.55
CA ILE A 48 1.07 1.91 2.62
C ILE A 48 0.94 3.39 2.30
N LEU A 49 1.40 4.25 3.21
CA LEU A 49 1.62 5.67 2.95
C LEU A 49 3.10 5.92 2.73
N THR A 50 3.45 6.65 1.67
CA THR A 50 4.83 6.96 1.34
C THR A 50 5.01 8.40 0.82
N ASP A 51 6.22 8.93 0.96
CA ASP A 51 6.62 10.21 0.39
C ASP A 51 7.07 10.12 -1.08
N ALA A 52 7.19 8.90 -1.62
CA ALA A 52 7.39 8.68 -3.05
C ALA A 52 6.24 9.29 -3.84
N ASP A 53 6.53 9.93 -4.98
CA ASP A 53 5.48 10.35 -5.90
C ASP A 53 4.78 9.14 -6.54
N ALA A 54 3.55 9.32 -7.01
CA ALA A 54 2.75 8.22 -7.55
C ALA A 54 3.41 7.45 -8.69
N ARG A 55 4.29 8.08 -9.48
CA ARG A 55 5.00 7.40 -10.57
C ARG A 55 6.14 6.54 -10.02
N ALA A 56 6.90 7.04 -9.05
CA ALA A 56 7.92 6.27 -8.37
C ALA A 56 7.32 5.10 -7.58
N ALA A 57 6.26 5.36 -6.81
CA ALA A 57 5.53 4.34 -6.05
C ALA A 57 5.03 3.20 -6.97
N ARG A 58 4.40 3.53 -8.10
CA ARG A 58 3.94 2.52 -9.09
C ARG A 58 5.05 1.63 -9.63
N ALA A 59 6.28 2.15 -9.76
CA ALA A 59 7.40 1.35 -10.23
C ALA A 59 7.94 0.37 -9.19
N MET A 60 7.55 0.54 -7.92
CA MET A 60 7.99 -0.27 -6.78
C MET A 60 6.91 -1.21 -6.24
N VAL A 61 5.68 -1.11 -6.73
CA VAL A 61 4.60 -2.04 -6.36
C VAL A 61 4.99 -3.46 -6.76
N VAL A 62 4.93 -4.36 -5.79
CA VAL A 62 5.03 -5.80 -5.99
C VAL A 62 3.61 -6.36 -5.91
N GLY A 63 3.16 -7.05 -6.96
CA GLY A 63 1.80 -7.61 -7.01
C GLY A 63 0.75 -6.63 -7.56
N ASP A 64 -0.47 -6.71 -7.04
CA ASP A 64 -1.65 -6.02 -7.57
C ASP A 64 -2.02 -4.74 -6.79
N GLY A 65 -1.04 -4.13 -6.10
CA GLY A 65 -1.23 -2.92 -5.31
C GLY A 65 -1.79 -1.72 -6.08
N PHE A 66 -2.80 -1.06 -5.53
CA PHE A 66 -3.46 0.08 -6.16
C PHE A 66 -2.92 1.41 -5.63
N VAL A 67 -2.34 2.23 -6.52
CA VAL A 67 -1.67 3.49 -6.17
C VAL A 67 -2.57 4.72 -6.35
N ILE A 68 -2.72 5.49 -5.27
CA ILE A 68 -3.50 6.72 -5.13
C ILE A 68 -2.54 7.89 -4.85
N GLY A 69 -2.54 8.92 -5.70
CA GLY A 69 -1.69 10.13 -5.52
C GLY A 69 -2.21 11.37 -6.21
#